data_AF-A0A929IV19-F1
#
_entry.id   AF-A0A929IV19-F1
#
_cell.length_a   1.000
_cell.length_b   1.000
_cell.length_c   1.000
_cell.angle_alpha   90.00
_cell.angle_beta   90.00
_cell.angle_gamma   90.00
#
_symmetry.space_group_name_H-M   'P 1'
#
loop_
_entity.id
_entity.type
_entity.pdbx_description
1 polymer ?
#
loop_
_entity_poly.entity_id
_entity_poly.type
_entity_poly.pdbx_seq_one_letter_code
_entity_poly.pdbx_strand_id
1 'polypeptide(L)' 'MSESFAELFEESLRQTDMSAGNVVLGTIADISDGYVIVSAGLKSEGVIPVAQFMNLQGEIEVS' A
#
# COMPACT_ATOMS: atom_id res chain seq x y z
N MET A 1 15.98 2.59 33.23
CA MET A 1 16.26 2.70 31.79
C MET A 1 14.95 2.51 31.07
N SER A 2 14.06 3.49 31.24
CA SER A 2 12.78 3.56 30.57
C SER A 2 13.02 4.32 29.28
N GLU A 3 13.07 3.61 28.15
CA GLU A 3 13.02 4.24 26.83
C GLU A 3 11.79 5.15 26.83
N SER A 4 12.02 6.44 26.55
CA SER A 4 10.93 7.41 26.52
C SER A 4 10.04 7.08 25.32
N PHE A 5 8.71 7.07 25.50
CA PHE A 5 7.77 6.93 24.39
C PHE A 5 8.12 7.86 23.22
N ALA A 6 8.68 9.04 23.52
CA ALA A 6 9.19 9.97 22.52
C ALA A 6 10.28 9.35 21.63
N GLU A 7 11.27 8.65 22.21
CA GLU A 7 12.38 8.04 21.47
C GLU A 7 11.90 6.86 20.61
N LEU A 8 11.08 5.97 21.18
CA LEU A 8 10.50 4.84 20.44
C LEU A 8 9.58 5.30 19.30
N PHE A 9 8.84 6.39 19.49
CA PHE A 9 7.99 6.97 18.46
C PHE A 9 8.82 7.63 17.35
N GLU A 10 9.89 8.35 17.70
CA GLU A 10 10.81 8.94 16.73
C GLU A 10 11.50 7.88 15.87
N GLU A 11 11.86 6.74 16.46
CA GLU A 11 12.45 5.61 15.74
C GLU A 11 11.46 4.93 14.78
N SER A 12 10.20 4.78 15.19
CA SER A 12 9.12 4.26 14.33
C SER A 12 8.82 5.16 13.13
N LEU A 13 8.86 6.48 13.32
CA LEU A 13 8.67 7.44 12.23
C LEU A 13 9.84 7.43 11.24
N ARG A 14 11.07 7.21 11.71
CA ARG A 14 12.26 7.11 10.84
C ARG A 14 12.30 5.85 9.99
N GLN A 15 11.70 4.75 10.43
CA GLN A 15 11.55 3.55 9.60
C GLN A 15 10.49 3.71 8.51
N THR A 16 9.58 4.69 8.64
CA THR A 16 8.58 5.00 7.62
C THR A 16 9.22 5.88 6.56
N ASP A 17 10.01 5.27 5.69
CA ASP A 17 10.72 5.93 4.60
C ASP A 17 9.70 6.36 3.51
N MET A 18 9.08 7.53 3.72
CA MET A 18 8.10 8.14 2.79
C MET A 18 8.77 8.83 1.59
N SER A 19 9.81 8.21 1.04
CA SER A 19 10.51 8.72 -0.14
C SER A 19 9.64 8.55 -1.40
N ALA A 20 9.38 9.66 -2.09
CA ALA A 20 8.64 9.64 -3.36
C ALA A 20 9.40 8.83 -4.42
N GLY A 21 8.74 7.85 -5.03
CA GLY A 21 9.35 6.93 -6.01
C GLY A 21 9.66 5.54 -5.48
N ASN A 22 9.37 5.25 -4.20
CA ASN A 22 9.46 3.89 -3.67
C ASN A 22 8.29 3.01 -4.12
N VAL A 23 8.61 1.77 -4.51
CA VAL A 23 7.63 0.70 -4.72
C VAL A 23 7.19 0.21 -3.35
N VAL A 24 5.89 0.27 -3.08
CA VAL A 24 5.29 -0.20 -1.84
C VAL A 24 4.45 -1.45 -2.09
N LEU A 25 4.47 -2.38 -1.14
CA LEU A 25 3.57 -3.53 -1.17
C LEU A 25 2.19 -3.07 -0.71
N GLY A 26 1.18 -3.29 -1.54
CA GLY A 26 -0.21 -2.97 -1.22
C GLY A 26 -1.07 -4.23 -1.20
N THR A 27 -2.05 -4.25 -0.30
CA THR A 27 -3.08 -5.29 -0.25
C THR A 27 -4.34 -4.78 -0.93
N ILE A 28 -5.00 -5.64 -1.70
CA ILE A 28 -6.29 -5.32 -2.29
C ILE A 28 -7.33 -5.25 -1.18
N ALA A 29 -7.90 -4.07 -0.99
CA ALA A 29 -8.96 -3.86 -0.02
C ALA A 29 -10.32 -4.22 -0.61
N ASP A 30 -10.56 -3.83 -1.87
CA ASP A 30 -11.83 -4.09 -2.55
C ASP A 30 -11.69 -4.05 -4.08
N ILE A 31 -12.64 -4.68 -4.78
CA ILE A 31 -12.75 -4.66 -6.25
C ILE A 31 -14.21 -4.35 -6.60
N SER A 32 -14.47 -3.14 -7.09
CA SER A 32 -15.83 -2.71 -7.49
C SER A 32 -15.78 -1.87 -8.77
N ASP A 33 -16.83 -1.94 -9.57
CA ASP A 33 -17.08 -1.07 -10.73
C ASP A 33 -15.93 -0.97 -11.74
N GLY A 34 -15.12 -2.02 -11.88
CA GLY A 34 -13.96 -2.02 -12.78
C GLY A 34 -12.72 -1.31 -12.22
N TYR A 35 -12.70 -1.06 -10.91
CA TYR A 35 -11.55 -0.55 -10.17
C TYR A 35 -11.15 -1.49 -9.04
N VAL A 36 -9.85 -1.53 -8.77
CA VAL A 36 -9.22 -2.21 -7.64
C VAL A 36 -8.75 -1.13 -6.68
N ILE A 37 -9.20 -1.22 -5.43
CA ILE A 37 -8.79 -0.35 -4.34
C ILE A 37 -7.66 -1.06 -3.61
N VAL A 38 -6.48 -0.43 -3.59
CA VAL A 38 -5.26 -0.96 -3.00
C VAL A 38 -4.87 -0.14 -1.78
N SER A 39 -4.73 -0.78 -0.63
CA SER A 39 -4.21 -0.19 0.59
C SER A 39 -2.75 -0.58 0.79
N ALA A 40 -1.85 0.41 0.76
CA ALA A 40 -0.42 0.22 0.99
C ALA A 40 0.02 0.54 2.43
N GLY A 41 -0.93 0.60 3.38
CA GLY A 41 -0.64 1.02 4.76
C GLY A 41 -0.26 2.50 4.91
N LEU A 42 -0.58 3.32 3.90
CA LEU A 42 -0.34 4.76 3.86
C LEU A 42 -1.62 5.56 4.13
N LYS A 43 -1.51 6.89 4.15
CA LYS A 43 -2.63 7.81 4.42
C LYS A 43 -3.78 7.72 3.41
N SER A 44 -3.50 7.28 2.18
CA SER A 44 -4.46 7.24 1.09
C SER A 44 -4.47 5.86 0.43
N GLU A 45 -5.65 5.45 -0.02
CA GLU A 45 -5.84 4.25 -0.84
C GLU A 45 -5.56 4.59 -2.31
N GLY A 46 -4.98 3.63 -3.04
CA GLY A 46 -4.76 3.72 -4.47
C GLY A 46 -5.95 3.14 -5.23
N VAL A 47 -6.52 3.90 -6.16
CA VAL A 47 -7.57 3.43 -7.07
C VAL A 47 -6.95 3.12 -8.42
N ILE A 48 -6.97 1.85 -8.82
CA ILE A 48 -6.31 1.38 -10.04
C ILE A 48 -7.35 0.65 -10.90
N PRO A 49 -7.46 0.91 -12.22
CA PRO A 49 -8.38 0.17 -13.08
C PRO A 49 -8.08 -1.33 -13.10
N VAL A 50 -9.10 -2.18 -13.10
CA VAL A 50 -8.94 -3.65 -13.16
C VAL A 50 -8.12 -4.10 -14.36
N ALA A 51 -8.09 -3.31 -15.44
CA ALA A 51 -7.28 -3.58 -16.62
C ALA A 51 -5.78 -3.64 -16.37
N GLN A 52 -5.29 -3.05 -15.28
CA GLN A 52 -3.88 -3.16 -14.87
C GLN A 52 -3.57 -4.49 -14.18
N PHE A 53 -4.59 -5.25 -13.77
CA PHE A 53 -4.48 -6.56 -13.12
C PHE A 53 -4.94 -7.71 -14.01
N MET A 54 -5.28 -7.43 -15.28
CA MET A 54 -5.63 -8.45 -16.25
C MET A 54 -4.36 -9.05 -16.87
N ASN A 55 -4.31 -10.38 -16.91
CA ASN A 55 -3.28 -11.11 -17.64
C ASN A 55 -3.57 -11.11 -19.16
N LEU A 56 -2.69 -11.73 -19.95
CA LEU A 56 -2.83 -11.80 -21.42
C LEU A 56 -4.07 -12.58 -21.89
N GLN A 57 -4.68 -13.36 -21.01
CA GLN A 57 -5.90 -14.13 -21.24
C GLN A 57 -7.17 -13.36 -20.82
N GLY A 58 -7.02 -12.17 -20.23
CA GLY A 58 -8.13 -11.36 -19.74
C GLY A 58 -8.67 -11.78 -18.37
N GLU A 59 -7.95 -12.62 -17.64
CA GLU A 59 -8.30 -13.01 -16.27
C GLU A 59 -7.59 -12.10 -15.27
N ILE A 60 -8.24 -11.82 -14.15
CA ILE A 60 -7.66 -11.01 -13.06
C ILE A 60 -6.69 -11.90 -12.28
N GLU A 61 -5.40 -11.58 -12.32
CA GLU A 61 -4.37 -12.32 -11.60
C GLU A 61 -3.92 -11.50 -10.38
N VAL A 62 -4.45 -11.84 -9.21
CA VAL A 62 -4.11 -11.22 -7.93
C VAL A 62 -3.89 -12.30 -6.87
N SER A 63 -2.78 -12.22 -6.11
CA SER A 63 -2.37 -13.21 -5.10
C SER A 63 -2.18 -12.60 -3.73
#